data_AF-A0A0M9WQ66-F1
#
_entry.id   AF-A0A0M9WQ66-F1
#
_cell.length_a   1.000
_cell.length_b   1.000
_cell.length_c   1.000
_cell.angle_alpha   90.00
_cell.angle_beta   90.00
_cell.angle_gamma   90.00
#
_symmetry.space_group_name_H-M   'P 1'
#
loop_
_entity.id
_entity.type
_entity.pdbx_description
1 polymer ?
#
loop_
_entity_poly.entity_id
_entity_poly.type
_entity_poly.pdbx_seq_one_letter_code
_entity_poly.pdbx_strand_id
1 'polypeptide(L)'
;MAVVKINAIEVPEGAGPELETRFAHRAHTVENSPGFLGFQLLRPVQGESRYFVVTQWESEEAFAAWRDGPARQAHAGEAKRPVASGASLLEFEVVLDVKAAGEDTARG
;
A
#
# COMPACT_ATOMS: atom_id res chain seq x y z
N MET A 1 9.65 -9.03 -12.75
CA MET A 1 8.77 -8.00 -13.35
C MET A 1 8.18 -7.18 -12.22
N ALA A 2 7.91 -5.89 -12.43
CA ALA A 2 7.28 -5.07 -11.41
C ALA A 2 5.88 -5.58 -11.09
N VAL A 3 5.50 -5.51 -9.82
CA VAL A 3 4.20 -5.97 -9.32
C VAL A 3 3.48 -4.86 -8.57
N VAL A 4 2.15 -4.92 -8.59
CA VAL A 4 1.28 -4.08 -7.78
C VAL A 4 0.51 -4.97 -6.80
N LYS A 5 0.54 -4.58 -5.53
CA LYS A 5 -0.18 -5.24 -4.44
C LYS A 5 -1.17 -4.24 -3.87
N ILE A 6 -2.45 -4.57 -3.96
CA ILE A 6 -3.54 -3.74 -3.44
C ILE A 6 -4.14 -4.45 -2.24
N ASN A 7 -3.98 -3.87 -1.06
CA ASN A 7 -4.74 -4.28 0.10
C ASN A 7 -6.06 -3.49 0.10
N ALA A 8 -7.15 -4.15 -0.28
CA ALA A 8 -8.48 -3.58 -0.31
C ALA A 8 -9.15 -3.75 1.05
N ILE A 9 -9.30 -2.66 1.78
CA ILE A 9 -9.68 -2.62 3.20
C ILE A 9 -11.14 -2.19 3.33
N GLU A 10 -11.96 -3.02 3.95
CA GLU A 10 -13.30 -2.65 4.37
C GLU A 10 -13.23 -1.80 5.63
N VAL A 11 -13.86 -0.63 5.58
CA VAL A 11 -13.84 0.35 6.66
C VAL A 11 -15.28 0.64 7.08
N PRO A 12 -15.62 0.53 8.37
CA PRO A 12 -16.94 0.93 8.86
C PRO A 12 -17.26 2.39 8.53
N GLU A 13 -18.56 2.69 8.39
CA GLU A 13 -19.02 4.05 8.14
C GLU A 13 -18.49 5.03 9.20
N GLY A 14 -17.99 6.18 8.76
CA GLY A 14 -17.40 7.21 9.63
C GLY A 14 -15.97 6.93 10.12
N ALA A 15 -15.41 5.73 9.91
CA ALA A 15 -14.08 5.37 10.38
C ALA A 15 -12.93 5.71 9.40
N GLY A 16 -13.25 6.28 8.23
CA GLY A 16 -12.28 6.67 7.20
C GLY A 16 -11.17 7.63 7.68
N PRO A 17 -11.49 8.77 8.33
CA PRO A 17 -10.49 9.73 8.78
C PRO A 17 -9.47 9.15 9.77
N GLU A 18 -9.92 8.25 10.65
CA GLU A 18 -9.03 7.55 11.59
C GLU A 18 -8.09 6.59 10.84
N LEU A 19 -8.59 5.87 9.82
CA LEU A 19 -7.75 5.02 8.98
C LEU A 19 -6.67 5.83 8.26
N GLU A 20 -7.04 6.96 7.65
CA GLU A 20 -6.11 7.85 6.95
C GLU A 20 -5.02 8.37 7.86
N THR A 21 -5.39 8.80 9.07
CA THR A 21 -4.43 9.27 10.09
C THR A 21 -3.43 8.18 10.43
N ARG A 22 -3.89 6.94 10.68
CA ARG A 22 -3.00 5.81 10.99
C ARG A 22 -2.06 5.47 9.83
N PHE A 23 -2.53 5.54 8.60
CA PHE A 23 -1.68 5.27 7.43
C PHE A 23 -0.67 6.39 7.16
N ALA A 24 -1.02 7.66 7.39
CA ALA A 24 -0.07 8.77 7.29
C ALA A 24 1.12 8.58 8.24
N HIS A 25 0.89 8.08 9.46
CA HIS A 25 1.97 7.78 10.40
C HIS A 25 2.82 6.56 10.01
N ARG A 26 2.31 5.66 9.15
CA ARG A 26 2.98 4.42 8.75
C ARG A 26 3.62 4.49 7.38
N ALA A 27 3.29 5.48 6.55
CA ALA A 27 3.84 5.60 5.20
C ALA A 27 5.38 5.58 5.18
N HIS A 28 6.00 6.15 6.21
CA HIS A 28 7.47 6.20 6.35
C HIS A 28 8.13 4.85 6.67
N THR A 29 7.37 3.82 7.08
CA THR A 29 7.99 2.53 7.45
C THR A 29 8.26 1.64 6.23
N VAL A 30 7.55 1.86 5.13
CA VAL A 30 7.73 1.09 3.88
C VAL A 30 8.69 1.76 2.90
N GLU A 31 8.83 3.09 2.97
CA GLU A 31 9.55 3.91 1.97
C GLU A 31 11.01 3.49 1.73
N ASN A 32 11.69 2.96 2.75
CA ASN A 32 13.10 2.54 2.68
C ASN A 32 13.28 1.04 2.41
N SER A 33 12.20 0.32 2.08
CA SER A 33 12.27 -1.13 1.83
C SER A 33 12.93 -1.40 0.47
N PRO A 34 13.88 -2.36 0.39
CA PRO A 34 14.47 -2.74 -0.90
C PRO A 34 13.42 -3.15 -1.93
N GLY A 35 13.53 -2.61 -3.15
CA GLY A 35 12.62 -2.89 -4.25
C GLY A 35 11.24 -2.24 -4.13
N PHE A 36 11.01 -1.36 -3.16
CA PHE A 36 9.78 -0.58 -3.06
C PHE A 36 9.79 0.58 -4.08
N LEU A 37 8.70 0.71 -4.84
CA LEU A 37 8.57 1.71 -5.90
C LEU A 37 7.55 2.82 -5.59
N GLY A 38 6.63 2.58 -4.66
CA GLY A 38 5.66 3.60 -4.27
C GLY A 38 4.46 3.05 -3.50
N PHE A 39 3.74 3.97 -2.85
CA PHE A 39 2.55 3.71 -2.07
C PHE A 39 1.49 4.79 -2.35
N GLN A 40 0.23 4.37 -2.41
CA GLN A 40 -0.92 5.26 -2.44
C GLN A 40 -1.99 4.73 -1.50
N LEU A 41 -2.58 5.62 -0.70
CA LEU A 41 -3.84 5.36 -0.02
C LEU A 41 -4.96 6.03 -0.81
N LEU A 42 -5.88 5.22 -1.32
CA LEU A 42 -7.00 5.68 -2.13
C LEU A 42 -8.30 5.61 -1.31
N ARG A 43 -8.92 6.78 -1.13
CA ARG A 43 -10.27 6.89 -0.55
C ARG A 43 -11.31 6.53 -1.62
N PRO A 44 -12.27 5.63 -1.35
CA PRO A 44 -13.33 5.32 -2.29
C PRO A 44 -14.25 6.54 -2.49
N VAL A 45 -14.69 6.75 -3.73
CA VAL A 45 -15.60 7.86 -4.10
C VAL A 45 -16.87 7.31 -4.78
N GLN A 46 -16.70 6.38 -5.73
CA GLN A 46 -17.81 5.75 -6.45
C GLN A 46 -17.39 4.38 -6.97
N GLY A 47 -18.32 3.42 -7.04
CA GLY A 47 -18.10 2.08 -7.62
C GLY A 47 -17.36 1.08 -6.71
N GLU A 48 -16.87 1.53 -5.57
CA GLU A 48 -16.20 0.73 -4.55
C GLU A 48 -16.49 1.37 -3.18
N SER A 49 -16.49 0.57 -2.11
CA SER A 49 -16.66 1.03 -0.72
C SER A 49 -15.40 0.83 0.13
N ARG A 50 -14.44 0.04 -0.35
CA ARG A 50 -13.17 -0.24 0.33
C ARG A 50 -12.13 0.85 0.03
N TYR A 51 -11.27 1.10 1.02
CA TYR A 51 -10.03 1.84 0.78
C TYR A 51 -9.02 0.95 0.10
N PHE A 52 -8.30 1.47 -0.88
CA PHE A 52 -7.22 0.73 -1.53
C PHE A 52 -5.88 1.25 -1.06
N VAL A 53 -5.11 0.37 -0.45
CA VAL A 53 -3.70 0.61 -0.19
C VAL A 53 -2.91 -0.03 -1.32
N VAL A 54 -2.48 0.80 -2.27
CA VAL A 54 -1.74 0.37 -3.46
C VAL A 54 -0.26 0.49 -3.18
N THR A 55 0.48 -0.61 -3.33
CA THR A 55 1.95 -0.61 -3.26
C THR A 55 2.53 -1.18 -4.54
N GLN A 56 3.61 -0.58 -5.03
CA GLN A 56 4.33 -1.05 -6.21
C GLN A 56 5.72 -1.51 -5.81
N TRP A 57 6.17 -2.62 -6.41
CA TRP A 57 7.43 -3.27 -6.10
C TRP A 57 8.15 -3.69 -7.38
N GLU A 58 9.49 -3.70 -7.35
CA GLU A 58 10.34 -4.14 -8.45
C GLU A 58 10.13 -5.61 -8.81
N SER A 59 9.75 -6.44 -7.82
CA SER A 59 9.47 -7.85 -8.01
C SER A 59 8.58 -8.45 -6.91
N GLU A 60 8.08 -9.66 -7.16
CA GLU A 60 7.34 -10.45 -6.15
C GLU A 60 8.21 -10.76 -4.94
N GLU A 61 9.48 -11.08 -5.17
CA GLU A 61 10.43 -11.46 -4.13
C GLU A 61 10.71 -10.27 -3.19
N ALA A 62 10.82 -9.05 -3.72
CA ALA A 62 10.96 -7.84 -2.91
C ALA A 62 9.74 -7.63 -1.99
N PHE A 63 8.53 -7.78 -2.54
CA PHE A 63 7.30 -7.72 -1.75
C PHE A 63 7.25 -8.82 -0.68
N ALA A 64 7.54 -10.07 -1.05
CA ALA A 64 7.51 -11.20 -0.13
C ALA A 64 8.52 -11.02 1.02
N ALA A 65 9.74 -10.56 0.71
CA ALA A 65 10.77 -10.28 1.71
C ALA A 65 10.33 -9.17 2.70
N TRP A 66 9.69 -8.11 2.21
CA TRP A 66 9.11 -7.07 3.06
C TRP A 66 7.95 -7.61 3.93
N ARG A 67 7.01 -8.34 3.31
CA ARG A 67 5.83 -8.92 3.97
C ARG A 67 6.24 -9.84 5.11
N ASP A 68 7.19 -10.73 4.84
CA ASP A 68 7.56 -11.80 5.77
C ASP A 68 8.57 -11.33 6.84
N GLY A 69 9.18 -10.15 6.65
CA GLY A 69 10.07 -9.50 7.62
C GLY A 69 9.48 -8.21 8.22
N PRO A 70 9.87 -7.01 7.72
CA PRO A 70 9.46 -5.71 8.27
C PRO A 70 7.94 -5.51 8.46
N ALA A 71 7.11 -5.98 7.54
CA ALA A 71 5.66 -5.81 7.66
C ALA A 71 5.08 -6.58 8.84
N ARG A 72 5.54 -7.82 9.07
CA ARG A 72 5.14 -8.62 10.23
C ARG A 72 5.50 -7.92 11.55
N GLN A 73 6.65 -7.23 11.60
CA GLN A 73 7.07 -6.47 12.79
C GLN A 73 6.24 -5.19 12.98
N ALA A 74 5.94 -4.47 11.89
CA ALA A 74 5.10 -3.27 11.94
C ALA A 74 3.65 -3.57 12.37
N HIS A 75 3.13 -4.76 12.04
CA HIS A 75 1.79 -5.21 12.47
C HIS A 75 1.76 -5.86 13.88
N ALA A 76 2.90 -6.28 14.44
CA ALA A 76 2.97 -6.94 15.74
C ALA A 76 2.85 -5.99 16.94
N GLY A 77 3.09 -4.68 16.75
CA GLY A 77 3.08 -3.68 17.84
C GLY A 77 1.72 -3.09 18.21
N GLU A 78 0.68 -3.28 17.39
CA GLU A 78 -0.63 -2.66 17.63
C GLU A 78 -1.66 -3.66 18.16
N ALA A 79 -1.67 -3.82 19.48
CA ALA A 79 -2.78 -4.41 20.25
C ALA A 79 -4.05 -3.51 20.29
N LYS A 80 -4.21 -2.58 19.34
CA LYS A 80 -5.44 -1.79 19.19
C LYS A 80 -6.26 -2.42 18.07
N ARG A 81 -7.55 -2.64 18.35
CA ARG A 81 -8.52 -3.18 17.38
C ARG A 81 -8.30 -2.55 16.00
N PRO A 82 -8.15 -3.37 14.94
CA PRO A 82 -8.01 -2.84 13.60
C PRO A 82 -9.23 -1.99 13.27
N VAL A 83 -9.00 -0.83 12.62
CA VAL A 83 -10.11 -0.01 12.08
C VAL A 83 -10.87 -0.76 10.99
N ALA A 84 -10.14 -1.64 10.28
CA ALA A 84 -10.68 -2.48 9.23
C ALA A 84 -11.62 -3.56 9.77
N SER A 85 -12.75 -3.76 9.10
CA SER A 85 -13.65 -4.90 9.33
C SER A 85 -13.27 -6.14 8.51
N GLY A 86 -12.47 -5.94 7.46
CA GLY A 86 -12.01 -6.99 6.54
C GLY A 86 -10.95 -6.45 5.59
N ALA A 87 -10.18 -7.34 4.98
CA ALA A 87 -9.19 -6.98 3.97
C ALA A 87 -9.03 -8.10 2.95
N SER A 88 -8.82 -7.73 1.68
CA SER A 88 -8.49 -8.65 0.60
C SER A 88 -7.26 -8.17 -0.14
N LEU A 89 -6.29 -9.06 -0.32
CA LEU A 89 -5.10 -8.78 -1.13
C LEU A 89 -5.42 -9.07 -2.60
N LEU A 90 -5.22 -8.07 -3.45
CA LEU A 90 -5.29 -8.18 -4.90
C LEU A 90 -3.88 -8.02 -5.47
N GLU A 91 -3.50 -8.92 -6.37
CA GLU A 91 -2.12 -9.06 -6.84
C GLU A 91 -2.06 -8.96 -8.36
N PHE A 92 -1.19 -8.10 -8.87
CA PHE A 92 -1.08 -7.81 -10.30
C PHE A 92 0.39 -7.74 -10.73
N GLU A 93 0.63 -8.14 -11.97
CA GLU A 93 1.86 -7.82 -12.69
C GLU A 93 1.67 -6.55 -13.51
N VAL A 94 2.67 -5.69 -13.55
CA VAL A 94 2.63 -4.47 -14.36
C VAL A 94 3.03 -4.83 -15.79
N VAL A 95 2.04 -4.84 -16.70
CA VAL A 95 2.27 -5.15 -18.13
C VAL A 95 2.72 -3.92 -18.92
N LEU A 96 2.23 -2.73 -18.55
CA LEU A 96 2.57 -1.47 -19.18
C LEU A 96 2.53 -0.35 -18.13
N ASP A 97 3.58 0.47 -18.08
CA ASP A 97 3.67 1.64 -17.20
C ASP A 97 4.21 2.81 -18.05
N VAL A 98 3.41 3.85 -18.21
CA VAL A 98 3.74 5.05 -19.00
C VAL A 98 3.84 6.22 -18.04
N LYS A 99 5.05 6.72 -17.80
CA LYS A 99 5.29 7.92 -16.98
C LYS A 99 4.90 9.19 -17.72
N ALA A 100 4.51 10.23 -16.99
CA ALA A 100 4.22 11.52 -17.59
C ALA A 100 5.49 12.14 -18.18
N ALA A 101 5.36 12.87 -19.29
CA ALA A 101 6.48 13.58 -19.88
C ALA A 101 6.96 14.68 -18.90
N GLY A 102 8.08 14.45 -18.21
CA GLY A 102 8.70 15.39 -17.26
C GLY A 102 9.18 14.80 -15.94
N GLU A 103 8.81 13.55 -15.60
CA GLU A 103 9.27 12.91 -14.35
C GLU A 103 10.71 12.34 -14.44
N ASP A 104 11.31 12.30 -15.63
CA ASP A 104 12.62 11.67 -15.90
C ASP A 104 13.83 12.56 -15.54
N THR A 105 13.62 13.84 -15.23
CA THR A 105 14.71 14.80 -14.97
C THR A 105 15.26 14.82 -13.54
N ALA A 106 14.76 13.97 -12.63
CA ALA A 106 15.16 13.99 -11.21
C ALA A 106 16.07 12.83 -10.77
N ARG A 107 16.71 12.11 -11.72
CA ARG A 107 17.85 11.21 -11.42
C ARG A 107 19.07 11.63 -12.23
N GLY A 108 19.69 12.72 -11.80
CA GLY A 108 21.03 13.16 -12.20
C GLY A 108 21.89 13.35 -10.97
#